data_AF-A0A448WVM5-F1
#
_entry.id   AF-A0A448WVM5-F1
#
_cell.length_a   1.000
_cell.length_b   1.000
_cell.length_c   1.000
_cell.angle_alpha   90.00
_cell.angle_beta   90.00
_cell.angle_gamma   90.00
#
_symmetry.space_group_name_H-M   'P 1'
#
loop_
_entity.id
_entity.type
_entity.pdbx_description
1 polymer ?
#
loop_
_entity_poly.entity_id
_entity_poly.type
_entity_poly.pdbx_seq_one_letter_code
_entity_poly.pdbx_strand_id
1 'polypeptide(L)'
;MFIGEAEDETSKFEALHQRRTQLAAFCKLVIYNLVPIRSAAPLYKHYIRSFNDFGDIMKSTLAKSREISRIHTARMIAHCLNLAYLDVQASDVDGRVERGSEGFQTVKELARRLNLSFGLDFIKIREAMVALHSEGIQVCVAAAASAAAISGQLPGRPSNLLFLEIMSEFSNKLLRQDKRSLLEYVGRVSWMQDHTCA
;
A
#
# COMPACT_ATOMS: atom_id res chain seq x y z
N MET A 1 -41.53 -18.83 13.27
CA MET A 1 -40.41 -18.59 12.33
C MET A 1 -39.65 -17.29 12.62
N PHE A 2 -40.26 -16.26 13.23
CA PHE A 2 -39.62 -14.95 13.46
C PHE A 2 -38.63 -14.82 14.64
N ILE A 3 -38.57 -15.78 15.57
CA ILE A 3 -37.69 -15.68 16.77
C ILE A 3 -36.24 -16.04 16.43
N GLY A 4 -36.01 -17.03 15.55
CA GLY A 4 -34.66 -17.43 15.15
C GLY A 4 -33.92 -16.42 14.28
N GLU A 5 -34.64 -15.59 13.51
CA GLU A 5 -34.02 -14.51 12.72
C GLU A 5 -33.58 -13.34 13.61
N ALA A 6 -34.33 -13.01 14.68
CA ALA A 6 -33.98 -11.95 15.61
C ALA A 6 -32.76 -12.30 16.49
N GLU A 7 -32.65 -13.56 16.92
CA GLU A 7 -31.48 -14.05 17.67
C GLU A 7 -30.20 -14.10 16.82
N ASP A 8 -30.32 -14.46 15.53
CA ASP A 8 -29.20 -14.45 14.59
C ASP A 8 -28.71 -13.02 14.31
N GLU A 9 -29.62 -12.06 14.10
CA GLU A 9 -29.25 -10.65 13.93
C GLU A 9 -28.60 -10.03 15.19
N THR A 10 -29.08 -10.40 16.37
CA THR A 10 -28.47 -9.97 17.64
C THR A 10 -27.06 -10.54 17.78
N SER A 11 -26.86 -11.82 17.45
CA SER A 11 -25.56 -12.49 17.50
C SER A 11 -24.56 -11.88 16.49
N LYS A 12 -25.01 -11.55 15.28
CA LYS A 12 -24.18 -10.86 14.27
C LYS A 12 -23.76 -9.47 14.75
N PHE A 13 -24.67 -8.72 15.37
CA PHE A 13 -24.38 -7.39 15.91
C PHE A 13 -23.32 -7.45 17.01
N GLU A 14 -23.45 -8.37 17.96
CA GLU A 14 -22.48 -8.56 19.04
C GLU A 14 -21.11 -8.98 18.52
N ALA A 15 -21.06 -9.91 17.57
CA ALA A 15 -19.82 -10.35 16.94
C ALA A 15 -19.12 -9.20 16.20
N LEU A 16 -19.87 -8.36 15.47
CA LEU A 16 -19.33 -7.18 14.81
C LEU A 16 -18.80 -6.16 15.83
N HIS A 17 -19.55 -5.90 16.89
CA HIS A 17 -19.13 -4.99 17.96
C HIS A 17 -17.83 -5.45 18.64
N GLN A 18 -17.69 -6.76 18.90
CA GLN A 18 -16.48 -7.34 19.47
C GLN A 18 -15.28 -7.16 18.52
N ARG A 19 -15.45 -7.46 17.22
CA ARG A 19 -14.40 -7.25 16.21
C ARG A 19 -13.99 -5.79 16.09
N ARG A 20 -14.94 -4.86 16.11
CA ARG A 20 -14.68 -3.41 16.11
C ARG A 20 -13.88 -2.98 17.34
N THR A 21 -14.20 -3.54 18.50
CA THR A 21 -13.48 -3.28 19.76
C THR A 21 -12.03 -3.78 19.71
N GLN A 22 -11.82 -5.00 19.21
CA GLN A 22 -10.47 -5.55 19.02
C GLN A 22 -9.64 -4.72 18.03
N LEU A 23 -10.25 -4.33 16.90
CA LEU A 23 -9.60 -3.47 15.93
C LEU A 23 -9.20 -2.13 16.53
N ALA A 24 -10.11 -1.48 17.26
CA ALA A 24 -9.82 -0.21 17.93
C ALA A 24 -8.70 -0.35 18.97
N ALA A 25 -8.64 -1.48 19.70
CA ALA A 25 -7.55 -1.78 20.63
C ALA A 25 -6.20 -1.86 19.90
N PHE A 26 -6.12 -2.61 18.80
CA PHE A 26 -4.91 -2.69 17.97
C PHE A 26 -4.50 -1.31 17.42
N CYS A 27 -5.45 -0.54 16.89
CA CYS A 27 -5.18 0.80 16.37
C CYS A 27 -4.62 1.74 17.44
N LYS A 28 -5.09 1.64 18.69
CA LYS A 28 -4.51 2.41 19.81
C LYS A 28 -3.05 2.06 20.04
N LEU A 29 -2.64 0.79 19.94
CA LEU A 29 -1.23 0.39 20.07
C LEU A 29 -0.36 1.07 19.00
N VAL A 30 -0.88 1.21 17.78
CA VAL A 30 -0.19 1.91 16.68
C VAL A 30 -0.10 3.41 16.96
N ILE A 31 -1.19 4.07 17.37
CA ILE A 31 -1.24 5.52 17.61
C ILE A 31 -0.39 5.92 18.82
N TYR A 32 -0.35 5.09 19.86
CA TYR A 32 0.51 5.32 21.03
C TYR A 32 1.95 4.84 20.83
N ASN A 33 2.33 4.47 19.60
CA ASN A 33 3.67 4.05 19.24
C ASN A 33 4.20 2.86 20.07
N LEU A 34 3.30 2.01 20.57
CA LEU A 34 3.65 0.72 21.19
C LEU A 34 3.99 -0.31 20.11
N VAL A 35 3.47 -0.11 18.90
CA VAL A 35 3.75 -0.91 17.71
C VAL A 35 4.04 0.05 16.54
N PRO A 36 5.00 -0.24 15.64
CA PRO A 36 5.29 0.63 14.50
C PRO A 36 4.08 0.87 13.61
N ILE A 37 3.95 2.08 13.05
CA ILE A 37 2.89 2.44 12.08
C ILE A 37 2.83 1.43 10.93
N ARG A 38 3.98 0.93 10.46
CA ARG A 38 4.06 -0.05 9.38
C ARG A 38 3.28 -1.34 9.65
N SER A 39 3.11 -1.74 10.92
CA SER A 39 2.35 -2.93 11.31
C SER A 39 0.85 -2.82 11.00
N ALA A 40 0.34 -1.61 10.74
CA ALA A 40 -1.03 -1.42 10.29
C ALA A 40 -1.22 -1.73 8.78
N ALA A 41 -0.15 -1.94 8.00
CA ALA A 41 -0.27 -2.17 6.56
C ALA A 41 -1.20 -3.34 6.17
N PRO A 42 -1.17 -4.52 6.83
CA PRO A 42 -2.07 -5.62 6.50
C PRO A 42 -3.55 -5.27 6.69
N LEU A 43 -3.87 -4.41 7.67
CA LEU A 43 -5.22 -3.95 7.93
C LEU A 43 -5.76 -3.12 6.75
N TYR A 44 -4.96 -2.19 6.23
CA TYR A 44 -5.41 -1.29 5.16
C TYR A 44 -5.62 -1.96 3.81
N LYS A 45 -5.13 -3.20 3.60
CA LYS A 45 -5.47 -3.96 2.38
C LYS A 45 -6.98 -4.17 2.26
N HIS A 46 -7.67 -4.28 3.39
CA HIS A 46 -9.11 -4.53 3.48
C HIS A 46 -9.94 -3.24 3.53
N TYR A 47 -9.33 -2.06 3.39
CA TYR A 47 -10.00 -0.76 3.63
C TYR A 47 -11.27 -0.54 2.81
N ILE A 48 -11.32 -1.02 1.56
CA ILE A 48 -12.51 -0.91 0.71
C ILE A 48 -13.58 -1.93 1.13
N ARG A 49 -13.20 -3.20 1.24
CA ARG A 49 -14.13 -4.31 1.51
C ARG A 49 -14.78 -4.19 2.89
N SER A 50 -14.03 -3.70 3.86
CA SER A 50 -14.44 -3.59 5.27
C SER A 50 -14.91 -2.19 5.65
N PHE A 51 -15.18 -1.33 4.66
CA PHE A 51 -15.42 0.09 4.89
C PHE A 51 -16.69 0.39 5.69
N ASN A 52 -17.78 -0.32 5.43
CA ASN A 52 -19.06 -0.10 6.14
C ASN A 52 -18.93 -0.47 7.62
N ASP A 53 -18.21 -1.56 7.90
CA ASP A 53 -18.11 -2.14 9.24
C ASP A 53 -17.00 -1.54 10.10
N PHE A 54 -15.93 -1.02 9.49
CA PHE A 54 -14.72 -0.60 10.20
C PHE A 54 -14.12 0.72 9.70
N GLY A 55 -14.71 1.34 8.67
CA GLY A 55 -14.13 2.49 7.97
C GLY A 55 -13.93 3.72 8.85
N ASP A 56 -14.77 3.95 9.85
CA ASP A 56 -14.62 5.03 10.83
C ASP A 56 -13.35 4.86 11.69
N ILE A 57 -13.14 3.65 12.24
CA ILE A 57 -11.95 3.31 13.04
C ILE A 57 -10.70 3.44 12.18
N MET A 58 -10.71 2.87 10.97
CA MET A 58 -9.58 2.93 10.04
C MET A 58 -9.26 4.36 9.60
N LYS A 59 -10.28 5.17 9.26
CA LYS A 59 -10.08 6.59 8.88
C LYS A 59 -9.48 7.40 10.01
N SER A 60 -10.02 7.25 11.23
CA SER A 60 -9.52 7.96 12.42
C SER A 60 -8.07 7.58 12.72
N THR A 61 -7.76 6.28 12.66
CA THR A 61 -6.39 5.78 12.83
C THR A 61 -5.46 6.33 11.76
N LEU A 62 -5.86 6.31 10.48
CA LEU A 62 -5.04 6.82 9.40
C LEU A 62 -4.77 8.33 9.56
N ALA A 63 -5.78 9.10 9.99
CA ALA A 63 -5.63 10.51 10.28
C ALA A 63 -4.62 10.76 11.41
N LYS A 64 -4.75 10.04 12.52
CA LYS A 64 -3.82 10.15 13.66
C LYS A 64 -2.40 9.70 13.31
N SER A 65 -2.23 8.63 12.54
CA SER A 65 -0.90 8.21 12.06
C SER A 65 -0.23 9.28 11.21
N ARG A 66 -0.97 10.03 10.39
CA ARG A 66 -0.42 11.17 9.62
C ARG A 66 -0.03 12.36 10.49
N GLU A 67 -0.78 12.63 11.56
CA GLU A 67 -0.43 13.67 12.54
C GLU A 67 0.89 13.33 13.24
N ILE A 68 1.07 12.05 13.61
CA ILE A 68 2.30 11.55 14.22
C ILE A 68 3.47 11.58 13.22
N SER A 69 3.28 10.99 12.04
CA SER A 69 4.30 10.99 11.00
C SER A 69 3.73 10.72 9.61
N ARG A 70 3.76 11.76 8.77
CA ARG A 70 3.35 11.67 7.36
C ARG A 70 4.23 10.70 6.58
N ILE A 71 5.54 10.72 6.81
CA ILE A 71 6.51 9.86 6.12
C ILE A 71 6.28 8.38 6.46
N HIS A 72 6.20 8.03 7.75
CA HIS A 72 5.96 6.64 8.14
C HIS A 72 4.59 6.13 7.68
N THR A 73 3.57 7.00 7.68
CA THR A 73 2.26 6.66 7.12
C THR A 73 2.32 6.42 5.62
N ALA A 74 3.06 7.24 4.87
CA ALA A 74 3.30 7.03 3.45
C ALA A 74 4.02 5.70 3.15
N ARG A 75 5.07 5.37 3.92
CA ARG A 75 5.76 4.07 3.83
C ARG A 75 4.83 2.89 4.16
N MET A 76 3.97 3.05 5.18
CA MET A 76 2.96 2.05 5.54
C MET A 76 1.97 1.83 4.40
N ILE A 77 1.48 2.90 3.76
CA ILE A 77 0.57 2.81 2.61
C ILE A 77 1.26 2.13 1.42
N ALA A 78 2.50 2.49 1.09
CA ALA A 78 3.26 1.82 0.03
C ALA A 78 3.43 0.32 0.32
N HIS A 79 3.74 -0.03 1.57
CA HIS A 79 3.84 -1.43 1.99
C HIS A 79 2.50 -2.16 1.91
N CYS A 80 1.40 -1.53 2.34
CA CYS A 80 0.04 -2.06 2.21
C CYS A 80 -0.30 -2.40 0.76
N LEU A 81 0.01 -1.51 -0.18
CA LEU A 81 -0.25 -1.72 -1.60
C LEU A 81 0.63 -2.83 -2.17
N ASN A 82 1.89 -2.94 -1.72
CA ASN A 82 2.75 -4.05 -2.10
C ASN A 82 2.19 -5.39 -1.60
N LEU A 83 1.74 -5.47 -0.34
CA LEU A 83 1.10 -6.69 0.18
C LEU A 83 -0.13 -7.08 -0.65
N ALA A 84 -0.98 -6.10 -0.99
CA ALA A 84 -2.16 -6.36 -1.81
C ALA A 84 -1.79 -6.80 -3.25
N TYR A 85 -0.75 -6.23 -3.84
CA TYR A 85 -0.24 -6.65 -5.15
C TYR A 85 0.33 -8.07 -5.13
N LEU A 86 1.06 -8.43 -4.07
CA LEU A 86 1.59 -9.78 -3.88
C LEU A 86 0.47 -10.81 -3.66
N ASP A 87 -0.62 -10.45 -2.97
CA ASP A 87 -1.79 -11.32 -2.84
C ASP A 87 -2.41 -11.62 -4.22
N VAL A 88 -2.49 -10.62 -5.11
CA VAL A 88 -2.95 -10.80 -6.51
C VAL A 88 -1.98 -11.71 -7.28
N GLN A 89 -0.68 -11.47 -7.14
CA GLN A 89 0.34 -12.26 -7.79
C GLN A 89 0.31 -13.73 -7.36
N ALA A 90 0.10 -13.99 -6.06
CA ALA A 90 0.03 -15.34 -5.50
C ALA A 90 -1.27 -16.07 -5.86
N SER A 91 -2.31 -15.34 -6.27
CA SER A 91 -3.58 -15.93 -6.70
C SER A 91 -3.53 -16.41 -8.16
N ASP A 92 -2.55 -15.94 -8.94
CA ASP A 92 -2.33 -16.36 -10.32
C ASP A 92 -1.35 -17.55 -10.39
N VAL A 93 -1.69 -18.56 -11.19
CA VAL A 93 -0.91 -19.82 -11.28
C VAL A 93 0.49 -19.59 -11.83
N ASP A 94 0.63 -18.65 -12.78
CA ASP A 94 1.91 -18.32 -13.41
C ASP A 94 2.69 -17.24 -12.63
N GLY A 95 2.13 -16.76 -11.51
CA GLY A 95 2.67 -15.65 -10.74
C GLY A 95 2.72 -14.34 -11.54
N ARG A 96 1.87 -14.21 -12.57
CA ARG A 96 1.83 -13.04 -13.46
C ARG A 96 0.64 -12.18 -13.09
N VAL A 97 0.89 -10.89 -12.89
CA VAL A 97 -0.19 -9.92 -12.71
C VAL A 97 -0.51 -9.32 -14.07
N GLU A 98 -1.77 -9.42 -14.49
CA GLU A 98 -2.25 -8.78 -15.71
C GLU A 98 -2.87 -7.41 -15.39
N ARG A 99 -2.56 -6.40 -16.22
CA ARG A 99 -3.08 -5.03 -16.05
C ARG A 99 -4.62 -4.97 -16.11
N GLY A 100 -5.25 -5.86 -16.87
CA GLY A 100 -6.70 -5.94 -17.01
C GLY A 100 -7.41 -6.74 -15.90
N SER A 101 -6.67 -7.45 -15.04
CA SER A 101 -7.26 -8.32 -14.03
C SER A 101 -8.06 -7.54 -12.98
N GLU A 102 -9.15 -8.15 -12.49
CA GLU A 102 -9.99 -7.57 -11.43
C GLU A 102 -9.18 -7.31 -10.15
N GLY A 103 -8.29 -8.26 -9.80
CA GLY A 103 -7.38 -8.11 -8.65
C GLY A 103 -6.51 -6.87 -8.77
N PHE A 104 -5.87 -6.66 -9.92
CA PHE A 104 -5.05 -5.47 -10.15
C PHE A 104 -5.86 -4.17 -10.11
N GLN A 105 -7.04 -4.14 -10.74
CA GLN A 105 -7.92 -2.97 -10.70
C GLN A 105 -8.40 -2.65 -9.27
N THR A 106 -8.65 -3.67 -8.45
CA THR A 106 -9.02 -3.51 -7.04
C THR A 106 -7.87 -2.86 -6.24
N VAL A 107 -6.63 -3.28 -6.46
CA VAL A 107 -5.47 -2.67 -5.79
C VAL A 107 -5.25 -1.22 -6.27
N LYS A 108 -5.48 -0.95 -7.56
CA LYS A 108 -5.39 0.41 -8.12
C LYS A 108 -6.46 1.34 -7.53
N GLU A 109 -7.68 0.84 -7.34
CA GLU A 109 -8.74 1.59 -6.65
C GLU A 109 -8.43 1.79 -5.15
N LEU A 110 -7.87 0.79 -4.48
CA LEU A 110 -7.37 0.95 -3.11
C LEU A 110 -6.33 2.08 -3.02
N ALA A 111 -5.38 2.13 -3.95
CA ALA A 111 -4.39 3.21 -4.03
C ALA A 111 -5.06 4.59 -4.18
N ARG A 112 -6.05 4.73 -5.07
CA ARG A 112 -6.82 5.98 -5.21
C ARG A 112 -7.49 6.40 -3.91
N ARG A 113 -8.16 5.47 -3.23
CA ARG A 113 -8.83 5.77 -1.95
C ARG A 113 -7.86 6.17 -0.86
N LEU A 114 -6.70 5.52 -0.77
CA LEU A 114 -5.64 5.88 0.17
C LEU A 114 -4.97 7.21 -0.20
N ASN A 115 -4.91 7.55 -1.50
CA ASN A 115 -4.40 8.84 -1.97
C ASN A 115 -5.25 10.02 -1.46
N LEU A 116 -6.57 9.86 -1.39
CA LEU A 116 -7.47 10.89 -0.81
C LEU A 116 -7.15 11.22 0.65
N SER A 117 -6.46 10.32 1.35
CA SER A 117 -6.06 10.52 2.74
C SER A 117 -4.91 11.54 2.88
N PHE A 118 -4.19 11.83 1.80
CA PHE A 118 -3.20 12.91 1.75
C PHE A 118 -3.88 14.23 1.36
N GLY A 119 -3.57 15.30 2.10
CA GLY A 119 -4.11 16.63 1.86
C GLY A 119 -3.77 17.22 0.48
N LEU A 120 -4.26 18.43 0.23
CA LEU A 120 -4.00 19.19 -1.00
C LEU A 120 -2.82 20.17 -0.85
N ASP A 121 -2.28 20.32 0.36
CA ASP A 121 -1.07 21.10 0.62
C ASP A 121 0.16 20.27 0.23
N PHE A 122 0.54 20.37 -1.05
CA PHE A 122 1.63 19.58 -1.63
C PHE A 122 2.99 19.86 -0.99
N ILE A 123 3.18 21.05 -0.42
CA ILE A 123 4.40 21.39 0.31
C ILE A 123 4.46 20.58 1.62
N LYS A 124 3.37 20.52 2.38
CA LYS A 124 3.34 19.75 3.64
C LYS A 124 3.45 18.24 3.47
N ILE A 125 2.99 17.70 2.34
CA ILE A 125 3.06 16.25 2.06
C ILE A 125 4.27 15.85 1.20
N ARG A 126 5.10 16.82 0.79
CA ARG A 126 6.21 16.62 -0.15
C ARG A 126 7.09 15.42 0.21
N GLU A 127 7.66 15.43 1.41
CA GLU A 127 8.58 14.38 1.86
C GLU A 127 7.89 13.02 1.98
N ALA A 128 6.61 13.01 2.35
CA ALA A 128 5.81 11.78 2.43
C ALA A 128 5.57 11.20 1.02
N MET A 129 5.28 12.03 0.02
CA MET A 129 5.14 11.60 -1.37
C MET A 129 6.45 11.06 -1.94
N VAL A 130 7.57 11.74 -1.66
CA VAL A 130 8.90 11.25 -2.05
C VAL A 130 9.15 9.88 -1.43
N ALA A 131 8.95 9.73 -0.12
CA ALA A 131 9.14 8.45 0.57
C ALA A 131 8.23 7.34 0.00
N LEU A 132 6.96 7.66 -0.29
CA LEU A 132 6.01 6.71 -0.88
C LEU A 132 6.51 6.20 -2.25
N HIS A 133 6.94 7.09 -3.14
CA HIS A 133 7.45 6.71 -4.45
C HIS A 133 8.80 5.99 -4.36
N SER A 134 9.70 6.41 -3.46
CA SER A 134 10.97 5.73 -3.21
C SER A 134 10.78 4.29 -2.75
N GLU A 135 9.85 4.04 -1.81
CA GLU A 135 9.49 2.66 -1.40
C GLU A 135 8.93 1.87 -2.58
N GLY A 136 8.07 2.48 -3.39
CA GLY A 136 7.50 1.86 -4.58
C GLY A 136 8.56 1.36 -5.57
N ILE A 137 9.55 2.22 -5.85
CA ILE A 137 10.69 1.88 -6.70
C ILE A 137 11.53 0.78 -6.04
N GLN A 138 11.81 0.91 -4.74
CA GLN A 138 12.63 -0.04 -4.01
C GLN A 138 12.03 -1.45 -3.96
N VAL A 139 10.70 -1.58 -3.94
CA VAL A 139 10.00 -2.88 -4.04
C VAL A 139 10.33 -3.59 -5.36
N CYS A 140 10.24 -2.88 -6.50
CA CYS A 140 10.56 -3.47 -7.81
C CYS A 140 12.05 -3.83 -7.91
N VAL A 141 12.92 -3.00 -7.33
CA VAL A 141 14.37 -3.23 -7.31
C VAL A 141 14.75 -4.43 -6.45
N ALA A 142 14.18 -4.54 -5.25
CA ALA A 142 14.39 -5.67 -4.37
C ALA A 142 13.87 -6.97 -4.99
N ALA A 143 12.73 -6.95 -5.68
CA ALA A 143 12.21 -8.11 -6.38
C ALA A 143 13.17 -8.61 -7.49
N ALA A 144 13.77 -7.68 -8.24
CA ALA A 144 14.80 -7.99 -9.23
C ALA A 144 16.04 -8.64 -8.61
N ALA A 145 16.55 -8.04 -7.54
CA ALA A 145 17.74 -8.52 -6.83
C ALA A 145 17.52 -9.91 -6.23
N SER A 146 16.35 -10.16 -5.62
CA SER A 146 16.00 -11.47 -5.08
C SER A 146 15.91 -12.55 -6.17
N ALA A 147 15.32 -12.23 -7.33
CA ALA A 147 15.25 -13.17 -8.45
C ALA A 147 16.65 -13.53 -8.97
N ALA A 148 17.53 -12.53 -9.06
CA ALA A 148 18.92 -12.69 -9.48
C ALA A 148 19.73 -13.57 -8.51
N ALA A 149 19.55 -13.35 -7.21
CA ALA A 149 20.20 -14.16 -6.17
C ALA A 149 19.79 -15.64 -6.25
N ILE A 150 18.54 -15.93 -6.65
CA ILE A 150 18.05 -17.30 -6.81
C ILE A 150 18.60 -17.95 -8.08
N SER A 151 18.70 -17.22 -9.20
CA SER A 151 19.19 -17.75 -10.46
C SER A 151 20.72 -17.75 -10.60
N GLY A 152 21.45 -17.09 -9.69
CA GLY A 152 22.90 -16.89 -9.78
C GLY A 152 23.32 -15.95 -10.91
N GLN A 153 22.37 -15.21 -11.50
CA GLN A 153 22.62 -14.27 -12.60
C GLN A 153 22.72 -12.83 -12.07
N LEU A 154 23.23 -11.92 -12.91
CA LEU A 154 23.15 -10.49 -12.63
C LEU A 154 21.68 -10.04 -12.54
N PRO A 155 21.35 -9.03 -11.71
CA PRO A 155 20.01 -8.47 -11.66
C PRO A 155 19.56 -7.96 -13.02
N GLY A 156 18.70 -8.72 -13.67
CA GLY A 156 18.09 -8.35 -14.95
C GLY A 156 17.01 -7.28 -14.77
N ARG A 157 16.21 -7.08 -15.82
CA ARG A 157 15.07 -6.14 -15.78
C ARG A 157 14.16 -6.49 -14.59
N PRO A 158 13.76 -5.49 -13.78
CA PRO A 158 13.03 -5.70 -12.55
C PRO A 158 11.69 -6.34 -12.85
N SER A 159 11.38 -7.35 -12.06
CA SER A 159 10.05 -7.92 -12.00
C SER A 159 9.10 -6.94 -11.30
N ASN A 160 7.79 -7.20 -11.42
CA ASN A 160 6.76 -6.42 -10.75
C ASN A 160 6.68 -4.92 -11.14
N LEU A 161 7.12 -4.56 -12.35
CA LEU A 161 7.01 -3.17 -12.84
C LEU A 161 5.57 -2.64 -12.90
N LEU A 162 4.57 -3.52 -13.03
CA LEU A 162 3.16 -3.13 -12.96
C LEU A 162 2.78 -2.54 -11.60
N PHE A 163 3.51 -2.86 -10.54
CA PHE A 163 3.33 -2.21 -9.25
C PHE A 163 3.54 -0.69 -9.33
N LEU A 164 4.44 -0.20 -10.19
CA LEU A 164 4.66 1.23 -10.36
C LEU A 164 3.45 1.95 -10.98
N GLU A 165 2.56 1.25 -11.69
CA GLU A 165 1.30 1.82 -12.15
C GLU A 165 0.32 2.06 -10.99
N ILE A 166 0.32 1.19 -9.97
CA ILE A 166 -0.42 1.46 -8.73
C ILE A 166 0.16 2.68 -8.03
N MET A 167 1.49 2.77 -7.95
CA MET A 167 2.19 3.93 -7.39
C MET A 167 1.91 5.23 -8.18
N SER A 168 1.60 5.13 -9.47
CA SER A 168 1.31 6.29 -10.32
C SER A 168 0.04 7.05 -9.91
N GLU A 169 -0.86 6.41 -9.16
CA GLU A 169 -2.05 7.05 -8.60
C GLU A 169 -1.71 8.18 -7.60
N PHE A 170 -0.49 8.21 -7.06
CA PHE A 170 0.01 9.26 -6.15
C PHE A 170 0.82 10.35 -6.87
N SER A 171 1.19 10.13 -8.14
CA SER A 171 2.05 11.05 -8.91
C SER A 171 1.43 12.42 -9.16
N ASN A 172 0.12 12.56 -8.99
CA ASN A 172 -0.59 13.83 -9.05
C ASN A 172 -0.29 14.76 -7.87
N LYS A 173 0.20 14.21 -6.74
CA LYS A 173 0.60 14.98 -5.54
C LYS A 173 2.11 15.18 -5.39
N LEU A 174 2.90 14.61 -6.30
CA LEU A 174 4.36 14.75 -6.31
C LEU A 174 4.78 16.03 -7.06
N LEU A 175 5.63 16.86 -6.44
CA LEU A 175 6.10 18.11 -7.05
C LEU A 175 6.99 17.84 -8.27
N ARG A 176 7.02 18.80 -9.21
CA ARG A 176 7.83 18.69 -10.45
C ARG A 176 9.32 18.49 -10.16
N GLN A 177 9.88 19.18 -9.17
CA GLN A 177 11.28 19.04 -8.79
C GLN A 177 11.57 17.62 -8.26
N ASP A 178 10.69 17.09 -7.42
CA ASP A 178 10.86 15.76 -6.84
C ASP A 178 10.70 14.65 -7.88
N LYS A 179 9.86 14.85 -8.91
CA LYS A 179 9.80 13.95 -10.07
C LYS A 179 11.16 13.83 -10.77
N ARG A 180 11.88 14.94 -10.94
CA ARG A 180 13.23 14.94 -11.52
C ARG A 180 14.21 14.19 -10.61
N SER A 181 14.21 14.48 -9.31
CA SER A 181 15.09 13.80 -8.36
C SER A 181 14.82 12.29 -8.28
N LEU A 182 13.55 11.86 -8.35
CA LEU A 182 13.19 10.45 -8.40
C LEU A 182 13.58 9.81 -9.74
N LEU A 183 13.49 10.53 -10.86
CA LEU A 183 13.97 10.04 -12.15
C LEU A 183 15.49 9.83 -12.14
N GLU A 184 16.25 10.77 -11.57
CA GLU A 184 17.70 10.63 -11.38
C GLU A 184 18.01 9.43 -10.46
N TYR A 185 17.23 9.24 -9.39
CA TYR A 185 17.35 8.07 -8.52
C TYR A 185 17.10 6.77 -9.28
N VAL A 186 16.02 6.68 -10.05
CA VAL A 186 15.75 5.53 -10.92
C VAL A 186 16.91 5.32 -11.89
N GLY A 187 17.46 6.37 -12.51
CA GLY A 187 18.61 6.26 -13.41
C GLY A 187 19.86 5.67 -12.76
N ARG A 188 20.10 5.92 -11.47
CA ARG A 188 21.21 5.31 -10.72
C ARG A 188 20.96 3.85 -10.33
N VAL A 189 19.70 3.48 -10.11
CA VAL A 189 19.31 2.13 -9.68
C VAL A 189 18.99 1.23 -10.89
N SER A 190 18.72 1.82 -12.05
CA SER A 190 18.38 1.11 -13.27
C SER A 190 19.61 0.45 -13.88
N TRP A 191 19.53 -0.88 -14.01
CA TRP A 191 20.21 -1.81 -14.95
C TRP A 191 20.31 -1.33 -16.42
N MET A 192 19.76 -0.16 -16.78
CA MET A 192 19.84 0.43 -18.12
C MET A 192 21.25 0.89 -18.54
N GLN A 193 22.29 0.66 -17.74
CA GLN A 193 23.66 0.98 -18.14
C GLN A 193 24.20 0.06 -19.26
N ASP A 194 23.56 -1.08 -19.56
CA ASP A 194 24.06 -2.04 -20.56
C ASP A 194 23.59 -1.83 -22.01
N HIS A 195 22.86 -0.74 -22.34
CA HIS A 195 22.36 -0.50 -23.71
C HIS A 195 22.77 0.85 -24.33
N THR A 196 23.85 1.47 -23.84
CA THR A 196 24.46 2.62 -24.54
C THR A 196 25.91 2.38 -24.98
N CYS A 197 26.36 1.12 -25.02
CA CYS A 197 27.63 0.74 -25.62
C CYS A 197 27.41 -0.36 -26.67
N ALA A 198 26.83 0.00 -27.80
CA ALA A 198 26.98 -0.64 -29.12
C ALA A 198 26.44 0.30 -30.20
#